data_AF-A0A426TT02-F1
#
_entry.id   AF-A0A426TT02-F1
#
_cell.length_a   1.000
_cell.length_b   1.000
_cell.length_c   1.000
_cell.angle_alpha   90.00
_cell.angle_beta   90.00
_cell.angle_gamma   90.00
#
_symmetry.space_group_name_H-M   'P 1'
#
loop_
_entity.id
_entity.type
_entity.pdbx_description
1 polymer ?
#
loop_
_entity_poly.entity_id
_entity_poly.type
_entity_poly.pdbx_seq_one_letter_code
_entity_poly.pdbx_strand_id
1 'polypeptide(L)'
;MLEDKMMEKGLEGDGEAPGAPHTPTEVDVWRAAIAMFAGDRAAAEAWLNQKAMGLGWRRPIDVMEQEAQQVLDLIVRIDHGVHT
;
A
#
# COMPACT_ATOMS: atom_id res chain seq x y z
N MET A 1 39.99 -23.05 26.96
CA MET A 1 39.27 -21.77 26.98
C MET A 1 38.76 -21.61 25.55
N LEU A 2 37.73 -22.33 25.13
CA LEU A 2 36.37 -22.48 25.67
C LEU A 2 35.65 -21.13 25.77
N GLU A 3 35.37 -20.57 24.61
CA GLU A 3 34.24 -19.66 24.37
C GLU A 3 33.48 -20.33 23.21
N ASP A 4 32.91 -21.52 23.42
CA ASP A 4 31.51 -21.71 23.81
C ASP A 4 30.61 -20.53 23.37
N LYS A 5 29.96 -20.77 22.23
CA LYS A 5 28.50 -20.73 22.18
C LYS A 5 27.87 -19.39 22.54
N MET A 6 27.79 -18.53 21.53
CA MET A 6 26.69 -17.57 21.41
C MET A 6 26.13 -17.67 19.99
N MET A 7 25.67 -18.88 19.65
CA MET A 7 24.68 -19.05 18.60
C MET A 7 23.37 -18.38 19.02
N GLU A 8 22.64 -17.94 17.99
CA GLU A 8 21.20 -17.71 18.00
C GLU A 8 20.69 -16.41 18.63
N LYS A 9 20.74 -15.34 17.83
CA LYS A 9 19.48 -14.73 17.37
C LYS A 9 19.68 -14.01 16.03
N GLY A 10 19.66 -14.79 14.95
CA GLY A 10 19.22 -14.25 13.67
C GLY A 10 17.73 -13.91 13.80
N LEU A 11 17.43 -12.67 14.18
CA LEU A 11 16.15 -12.08 13.83
C LEU A 11 16.36 -11.51 12.43
N GLU A 12 15.87 -12.27 11.48
CA GLU A 12 15.63 -11.90 10.10
C GLU A 12 14.88 -10.55 10.09
N GLY A 13 15.63 -9.46 10.06
CA GLY A 13 15.13 -8.23 9.47
C GLY A 13 15.15 -8.49 7.98
N ASP A 14 13.97 -8.64 7.38
CA ASP A 14 13.80 -8.76 5.94
C ASP A 14 14.70 -7.73 5.27
N GLY A 15 15.81 -8.23 4.73
CA GLY A 15 16.82 -7.45 4.07
C GLY A 15 16.29 -7.00 2.72
N GLU A 16 15.36 -6.05 2.73
CA GLU A 16 15.00 -5.32 1.52
C GLU A 16 16.23 -4.47 1.14
N ALA A 17 16.93 -4.92 0.10
CA ALA A 17 18.09 -4.21 -0.43
C ALA A 17 17.68 -2.77 -0.82
N PRO A 18 18.49 -1.75 -0.51
CA PRO A 18 18.19 -0.37 -0.89
C PRO A 18 18.22 -0.25 -2.42
N GLY A 19 17.05 -0.30 -3.06
CA GLY A 19 16.88 -0.13 -4.50
C GLY A 19 16.11 -1.22 -5.25
N ALA A 20 15.58 -2.25 -4.58
CA ALA A 20 14.60 -3.14 -5.24
C ALA A 20 13.28 -2.36 -5.49
N PRO A 21 12.61 -2.52 -6.64
CA PRO A 21 11.29 -1.95 -6.83
C PRO A 21 10.35 -2.57 -5.79
N HIS A 22 9.92 -1.79 -4.81
CA HIS A 22 8.88 -2.23 -3.90
C HIS A 22 7.62 -2.45 -4.75
N THR A 23 7.21 -3.71 -4.90
CA THR A 23 5.92 -3.99 -5.54
C THR A 23 4.87 -3.53 -4.55
N PRO A 24 4.00 -2.56 -4.90
CA PRO A 24 3.04 -2.04 -3.94
C PRO A 24 2.10 -3.15 -3.49
N THR A 25 1.81 -3.14 -2.19
CA THR A 25 0.92 -4.08 -1.54
C THR A 25 -0.44 -3.43 -1.23
N GLU A 26 -1.41 -4.23 -0.84
CA GLU A 26 -2.69 -3.72 -0.31
C GLU A 26 -2.49 -2.80 0.91
N VAL A 27 -1.47 -3.06 1.73
CA VAL A 27 -1.12 -2.21 2.87
C VAL A 27 -0.70 -0.83 2.42
N ASP A 28 0.04 -0.71 1.31
CA ASP A 28 0.44 0.58 0.75
C ASP A 28 -0.78 1.37 0.25
N VAL A 29 -1.72 0.68 -0.41
CA VAL A 29 -2.99 1.27 -0.86
C VAL A 29 -3.80 1.79 0.32
N TRP A 30 -3.95 1.00 1.39
CA TRP A 30 -4.66 1.43 2.60
C TRP A 30 -4.02 2.65 3.25
N ARG A 31 -2.68 2.68 3.37
CA ARG A 31 -1.97 3.83 3.93
C ARG A 31 -2.17 5.08 3.09
N ALA A 32 -2.05 4.97 1.77
CA ALA A 32 -2.26 6.08 0.85
C ALA A 32 -3.70 6.60 0.90
N ALA A 33 -4.69 5.70 0.93
CA ALA A 33 -6.10 6.09 1.03
C ALA A 33 -6.40 6.82 2.36
N ILE A 34 -5.88 6.33 3.49
CA ILE A 34 -6.02 7.01 4.78
C ILE A 34 -5.37 8.40 4.74
N ALA A 35 -4.19 8.53 4.14
CA ALA A 35 -3.51 9.82 4.00
C ALA A 35 -4.31 10.82 3.14
N MET A 36 -4.90 10.36 2.03
CA MET A 36 -5.76 11.17 1.16
C MET A 36 -6.95 11.79 1.90
N PHE A 37 -7.47 11.11 2.93
CA PHE A 37 -8.53 11.60 3.81
C PHE A 37 -8.02 12.19 5.14
N ALA A 38 -6.79 12.70 5.17
CA ALA A 38 -6.18 13.35 6.33
C ALA A 38 -6.19 12.49 7.62
N GLY A 39 -6.08 11.17 7.47
CA GLY A 39 -6.11 10.22 8.58
C GLY A 39 -7.48 9.62 8.89
N ASP A 40 -8.55 10.05 8.23
CA ASP A 40 -9.89 9.48 8.42
C ASP A 40 -10.00 8.09 7.78
N ARG A 41 -9.86 7.05 8.62
CA ARG A 41 -9.95 5.66 8.20
C ARG A 41 -11.35 5.27 7.72
N ALA A 42 -12.41 5.85 8.27
CA ALA A 42 -13.77 5.53 7.88
C ALA A 42 -14.08 6.09 6.49
N ALA A 43 -13.64 7.32 6.22
CA ALA A 43 -13.74 7.92 4.88
C ALA A 43 -12.92 7.12 3.84
N ALA A 44 -11.70 6.68 4.20
CA ALA A 44 -10.86 5.85 3.34
C ALA A 44 -11.52 4.49 3.03
N GLU A 45 -12.06 3.80 4.04
CA GLU A 45 -12.79 2.54 3.85
C GLU A 45 -14.02 2.72 2.96
N ALA A 46 -14.80 3.79 3.18
CA ALA A 46 -15.96 4.09 2.36
C ALA A 46 -15.56 4.29 0.88
N TRP A 47 -14.50 5.08 0.64
CA TRP A 47 -13.99 5.32 -0.70
C TRP A 47 -13.48 4.04 -1.38
N LEU A 48 -12.73 3.19 -0.65
CA LEU A 48 -12.21 1.92 -1.17
C LEU A 48 -13.33 0.95 -1.58
N ASN A 49 -14.52 1.08 -0.97
CA ASN A 49 -15.71 0.27 -1.27
C ASN A 49 -16.65 0.91 -2.31
N GLN A 50 -16.37 2.13 -2.77
CA GLN A 50 -17.14 2.80 -3.83
C GLN A 50 -16.53 2.58 -5.21
N LYS A 51 -17.37 2.50 -6.23
CA LYS A 51 -16.90 2.37 -7.62
C LYS A 51 -16.21 3.66 -8.06
N ALA A 52 -14.99 3.53 -8.59
CA ALA A 52 -14.22 4.65 -9.10
C ALA A 52 -14.22 4.66 -10.64
N MET A 53 -14.60 5.78 -11.27
CA MET A 53 -14.58 5.93 -12.72
C MET A 53 -13.19 5.67 -13.31
N GLY A 54 -12.15 6.19 -12.64
CA GLY A 54 -10.74 5.99 -13.02
C GLY A 54 -10.24 4.55 -12.95
N LEU A 55 -11.02 3.59 -12.41
CA LEU A 55 -10.76 2.15 -12.41
C LEU A 55 -11.75 1.36 -13.29
N GLY A 56 -12.43 2.04 -14.22
CA GLY A 56 -13.46 1.43 -15.06
C GLY A 56 -14.70 1.01 -14.26
N TRP A 57 -15.09 1.83 -13.27
CA TRP A 57 -16.22 1.57 -12.37
C TRP A 57 -16.07 0.32 -11.48
N ARG A 58 -14.84 -0.14 -11.26
CA ARG A 58 -14.51 -1.15 -10.23
C ARG A 58 -14.29 -0.47 -8.88
N ARG A 59 -14.43 -1.24 -7.78
CA ARG A 59 -14.09 -0.73 -6.44
C ARG A 59 -12.58 -0.84 -6.24
N PRO A 60 -11.90 0.18 -5.67
CA PRO A 60 -10.48 0.10 -5.36
C PRO A 60 -10.09 -1.15 -4.57
N ILE A 61 -10.93 -1.58 -3.62
CA ILE A 61 -10.67 -2.78 -2.80
C ILE A 61 -10.59 -4.08 -3.61
N ASP A 62 -11.35 -4.20 -4.70
CA ASP A 62 -11.31 -5.38 -5.59
C ASP A 62 -10.11 -5.30 -6.56
N VAL A 63 -9.65 -4.09 -6.89
CA VAL A 63 -8.55 -3.86 -7.83
C VAL A 63 -7.21 -4.03 -7.15
N MET A 64 -7.06 -3.58 -5.90
CA MET A 64 -5.77 -3.63 -5.19
C MET A 64 -5.25 -5.06 -4.95
N GLU A 65 -6.14 -6.07 -4.91
CA GLU A 65 -5.75 -7.49 -4.76
C GLU A 65 -4.88 -7.98 -5.94
N GLN A 66 -5.05 -7.39 -7.13
CA GLN A 66 -4.36 -7.80 -8.36
C GLN A 66 -3.46 -6.71 -8.93
N GLU A 67 -3.84 -5.44 -8.75
CA GLU A 67 -3.27 -4.28 -9.43
C GLU A 67 -3.11 -3.09 -8.46
N ALA A 68 -2.47 -3.30 -7.30
CA ALA A 68 -2.28 -2.26 -6.28
C ALA A 68 -1.70 -0.93 -6.82
N GLN A 69 -0.74 -1.01 -7.75
CA GLN A 69 -0.15 0.16 -8.41
C GLN A 69 -1.22 1.01 -9.12
N GLN A 70 -2.19 0.39 -9.80
CA GLN A 70 -3.26 1.11 -10.50
C GLN A 70 -4.13 1.93 -9.54
N VAL A 71 -4.37 1.41 -8.32
CA VAL A 71 -5.11 2.13 -7.28
C VAL A 71 -4.29 3.29 -6.72
N LEU A 72 -2.98 3.10 -6.51
CA LEU A 72 -2.08 4.17 -6.08
C LEU A 72 -1.98 5.29 -7.11
N ASP A 73 -1.87 4.97 -8.39
CA ASP A 73 -1.87 5.95 -9.47
C ASP A 73 -3.18 6.76 -9.50
N LEU A 74 -4.31 6.13 -9.21
CA LEU A 74 -5.57 6.85 -9.06
C LEU A 74 -5.53 7.82 -7.87
N ILE A 75 -5.03 7.39 -6.71
CA ILE A 75 -4.93 8.24 -5.51
C ILE A 75 -4.08 9.48 -5.79
N VAL A 76 -2.89 9.31 -6.42
CA VAL A 76 -2.01 10.41 -6.80
C VAL A 76 -2.73 11.39 -7.75
N ARG A 77 -3.49 10.88 -8.72
CA ARG A 77 -4.25 11.73 -9.63
C ARG A 77 -5.35 12.53 -8.93
N ILE A 78 -6.06 11.92 -7.98
CA ILE A 78 -7.07 12.61 -7.16
C ILE A 78 -6.42 13.70 -6.30
N ASP A 79 -5.29 13.41 -5.66
CA ASP A 79 -4.54 14.37 -4.82
C ASP A 79 -4.07 15.59 -5.63
N HIS A 80 -3.65 15.38 -6.88
CA HIS A 80 -3.31 16.46 -7.82
C HIS A 80 -4.54 17.13 -8.48
N GLY A 81 -5.77 16.74 -8.15
CA GLY A 81 -7.01 17.33 -8.66
C GLY A 81 -7.43 16.90 -10.07
N VAL A 82 -6.84 15.82 -10.59
CA VAL A 82 -7.13 15.29 -11.94
C VAL A 82 -8.35 14.39 -11.89
N HIS A 83 -9.50 14.92 -12.31
CA HIS A 83 -10.75 14.18 -12.45
C HIS A 83 -10.88 13.71 -13.91
N THR A 84 -10.71 12.42 -14.18
CA THR A 84 -11.09 11.83 -15.47
C THR A 84 -11.86 10.54 -15.28
#